data_AF-A0A377GE53-F1
#
_entry.id   AF-A0A377GE53-F1
#
_cell.length_a   1.000
_cell.length_b   1.000
_cell.length_c   1.000
_cell.angle_alpha   90.00
_cell.angle_beta   90.00
_cell.angle_gamma   90.00
#
_symmetry.space_group_name_H-M   'P 1'
#
loop_
_entity.id
_entity.type
_entity.pdbx_description
1 polymer ?
#
loop_
_entity_poly.entity_id
_entity_poly.type
_entity_poly.pdbx_seq_one_letter_code
_entity_poly.pdbx_strand_id
1 'polypeptide(L)'
;MPNFSTFSIYEKEMRAFINNVVEQTYLDKDKITTWLYSEGIFHFRSGQSADYYPYVEENLNKFEHRPLISKQHSIGQVLTGFMAVKNAFLNRFAKEDAELRVTLDQLFTYHLYSAPEKHLAFIAIQSQISSELNAYIDKNGPLEPTEALKLSIDLFEKKRLDNPSLGEDFTNQLILMREFLEDLSKKSLPTEQKFFKSATGTGEEQKSQTLTLTK
;
A
#
# COMPACT_ATOMS: atom_id res chain seq x y z
N MET A 1 -7.90 -14.83 -8.13
CA MET A 1 -7.04 -13.85 -7.42
C MET A 1 -6.68 -14.43 -6.07
N PRO A 2 -5.50 -14.11 -5.49
CA PRO A 2 -5.18 -14.54 -4.14
C PRO A 2 -6.21 -13.98 -3.16
N ASN A 3 -6.56 -14.77 -2.14
CA ASN A 3 -7.37 -14.36 -1.01
C ASN A 3 -6.47 -14.42 0.22
N PHE A 4 -6.18 -13.25 0.78
CA PHE A 4 -5.29 -13.09 1.93
C PHE A 4 -6.06 -13.38 3.21
N SER A 5 -5.40 -13.87 4.25
CA SER A 5 -6.07 -14.19 5.52
C SER A 5 -6.25 -12.97 6.43
N THR A 6 -5.52 -11.89 6.18
CA THR A 6 -5.46 -10.69 7.02
C THR A 6 -5.35 -9.41 6.20
N PHE A 7 -5.92 -8.31 6.70
CA PHE A 7 -5.74 -6.97 6.15
C PHE A 7 -4.60 -6.22 6.87
N SER A 8 -3.40 -6.80 6.88
CA SER A 8 -2.23 -6.23 7.58
C SER A 8 -2.54 -5.97 9.06
N ILE A 9 -1.92 -4.96 9.67
CA ILE A 9 -2.16 -4.56 11.05
C ILE A 9 -3.58 -4.04 11.29
N TYR A 10 -4.33 -3.73 10.23
CA TYR A 10 -5.68 -3.15 10.28
C TYR A 10 -6.79 -4.21 10.27
N GLU A 11 -6.46 -5.48 10.50
CA GLU A 11 -7.41 -6.60 10.47
C GLU A 11 -8.63 -6.34 11.35
N LYS A 12 -8.42 -5.85 12.58
CA LYS A 12 -9.50 -5.60 13.54
C LYS A 12 -10.45 -4.52 13.06
N GLU A 13 -9.91 -3.41 12.57
CA GLU A 13 -10.67 -2.30 12.00
C GLU A 13 -11.43 -2.73 10.75
N MET A 14 -10.80 -3.55 9.90
CA MET A 14 -11.42 -4.06 8.69
C MET A 14 -12.60 -4.99 9.01
N ARG A 15 -12.44 -5.91 9.99
CA ARG A 15 -13.54 -6.76 10.45
C ARG A 15 -14.69 -5.95 11.05
N ALA A 16 -14.37 -4.93 11.85
CA ALA A 16 -15.37 -4.03 12.43
C ALA A 16 -16.14 -3.27 11.34
N PHE A 17 -15.44 -2.77 10.33
CA PHE A 17 -16.05 -2.13 9.16
C PHE A 17 -17.01 -3.08 8.44
N ILE A 18 -16.57 -4.30 8.11
CA ILE A 18 -17.38 -5.30 7.41
C ILE A 18 -18.66 -5.62 8.19
N ASN A 19 -18.55 -5.86 9.50
CA ASN A 19 -19.71 -6.17 10.32
C ASN A 19 -20.71 -5.00 10.33
N ASN A 20 -20.25 -3.76 10.48
CA ASN A 20 -21.12 -2.59 10.47
C ASN A 20 -21.78 -2.35 9.10
N VAL A 21 -21.08 -2.62 7.99
CA VAL A 21 -21.69 -2.55 6.66
C VAL A 21 -22.83 -3.56 6.53
N VAL A 22 -22.63 -4.80 7.00
CA VAL A 22 -23.64 -5.86 6.90
C VAL A 22 -24.84 -5.58 7.83
N GLU A 23 -24.61 -4.95 8.98
CA GLU A 23 -25.69 -4.56 9.90
C GLU A 23 -26.55 -3.40 9.38
N GLN A 24 -25.96 -2.50 8.57
CA GLN A 24 -26.60 -1.24 8.15
C GLN A 24 -27.03 -1.23 6.68
N THR A 25 -26.68 -2.25 5.91
CA THR A 25 -26.95 -2.31 4.47
C THR A 25 -27.41 -3.71 4.05
N TYR A 26 -27.90 -3.83 2.82
CA TYR A 26 -28.29 -5.12 2.23
C TYR A 26 -27.10 -5.91 1.65
N LEU A 27 -25.87 -5.41 1.78
CA LEU A 27 -24.71 -6.01 1.17
C LEU A 27 -24.33 -7.33 1.85
N ASP A 28 -23.93 -8.30 1.04
CA ASP A 28 -23.55 -9.63 1.49
C ASP A 28 -22.14 -9.65 2.12
N LYS A 29 -22.05 -10.26 3.31
CA LYS A 29 -20.82 -10.32 4.11
C LYS A 29 -19.68 -11.04 3.38
N ASP A 30 -19.99 -12.16 2.72
CA ASP A 30 -18.98 -12.98 2.06
C ASP A 30 -18.42 -12.29 0.83
N LYS A 31 -19.27 -11.62 0.05
CA LYS A 31 -18.84 -10.79 -1.10
C LYS A 31 -17.95 -9.63 -0.67
N ILE A 32 -18.34 -8.90 0.39
CA ILE A 32 -17.54 -7.80 0.92
C ILE A 32 -16.18 -8.31 1.40
N THR A 33 -16.19 -9.35 2.24
CA THR A 33 -14.97 -9.93 2.81
C THR A 33 -14.05 -10.44 1.71
N THR A 34 -14.58 -11.22 0.76
CA THR A 34 -13.79 -11.74 -0.35
C THR A 34 -13.15 -10.62 -1.16
N TRP A 35 -13.90 -9.55 -1.47
CA TRP A 35 -13.36 -8.43 -2.24
C TRP A 35 -12.27 -7.67 -1.48
N LEU A 36 -12.50 -7.35 -0.20
CA LEU A 36 -11.52 -6.61 0.61
C LEU A 36 -10.22 -7.39 0.78
N TYR A 37 -10.30 -8.70 1.04
CA TYR A 37 -9.16 -9.58 1.27
C TYR A 37 -8.55 -10.14 -0.03
N SER A 38 -8.97 -9.63 -1.19
CA SER A 38 -8.32 -9.89 -2.47
C SER A 38 -7.97 -8.58 -3.17
N GLU A 39 -8.88 -8.04 -3.97
CA GLU A 39 -8.72 -6.78 -4.70
C GLU A 39 -8.45 -5.58 -3.78
N GLY A 40 -9.12 -5.52 -2.63
CA GLY A 40 -8.98 -4.42 -1.66
C GLY A 40 -7.54 -4.23 -1.19
N ILE A 41 -6.83 -5.32 -0.86
CA ILE A 41 -5.42 -5.23 -0.43
C ILE A 41 -4.54 -4.70 -1.57
N PHE A 42 -4.78 -5.07 -2.82
CA PHE A 42 -4.02 -4.52 -3.95
C PHE A 42 -4.30 -3.02 -4.16
N HIS A 43 -5.55 -2.58 -4.00
CA HIS A 43 -5.88 -1.14 -4.01
C HIS A 43 -5.18 -0.39 -2.89
N PHE A 44 -5.14 -0.97 -1.68
CA PHE A 44 -4.43 -0.40 -0.54
C PHE A 44 -2.94 -0.20 -0.83
N ARG A 45 -2.25 -1.26 -1.27
CA ARG A 45 -0.83 -1.21 -1.61
C ARG A 45 -0.50 -0.26 -2.75
N SER A 46 -1.36 -0.23 -3.78
CA SER A 46 -1.20 0.69 -4.91
C SER A 46 -1.33 2.15 -4.45
N GLY A 47 -2.30 2.44 -3.58
CA GLY A 47 -2.41 3.76 -2.95
C GLY A 47 -1.20 4.14 -2.10
N GLN A 48 -0.71 3.22 -1.26
CA GLN A 48 0.47 3.48 -0.41
C GLN A 48 1.74 3.78 -1.20
N SER A 49 1.87 3.22 -2.41
CA SER A 49 3.06 3.37 -3.24
C SER A 49 2.97 4.48 -4.29
N ALA A 50 1.79 5.10 -4.46
CA ALA A 50 1.54 6.11 -5.48
C ALA A 50 2.52 7.29 -5.40
N ASP A 51 2.74 7.82 -4.19
CA ASP A 51 3.64 8.95 -3.96
C ASP A 51 5.08 8.51 -3.62
N TYR A 52 5.27 7.23 -3.28
CA TYR A 52 6.56 6.70 -2.85
C TYR A 52 7.58 6.64 -3.99
N TYR A 53 7.20 6.06 -5.13
CA TYR A 53 8.13 5.89 -6.25
C TYR A 53 8.57 7.22 -6.87
N PRO A 54 7.67 8.21 -7.08
CA PRO A 54 8.08 9.55 -7.47
C PRO A 54 9.04 10.19 -6.46
N TYR A 55 8.76 10.04 -5.16
CA TYR A 55 9.63 10.56 -4.10
C TYR A 55 11.03 9.91 -4.11
N VAL A 56 11.11 8.59 -4.35
CA VAL A 56 12.37 7.88 -4.52
C VAL A 56 13.14 8.38 -5.76
N GLU A 57 12.48 8.52 -6.89
CA GLU A 57 13.08 9.00 -8.14
C GLU A 57 13.63 10.42 -7.99
N GLU A 58 12.87 11.31 -7.35
CA GLU A 58 13.33 12.67 -7.05
C GLU A 58 14.59 12.68 -6.19
N ASN A 59 14.66 11.83 -5.15
CA ASN A 59 15.81 11.76 -4.25
C ASN A 59 17.03 11.18 -4.95
N LEU A 60 16.87 10.12 -5.74
CA LEU A 60 17.95 9.55 -6.53
C LEU A 60 18.53 10.58 -7.52
N ASN A 61 17.67 11.38 -8.15
CA ASN A 61 18.09 12.41 -9.10
C ASN A 61 18.81 13.60 -8.44
N LYS A 62 18.42 13.98 -7.21
CA LYS A 62 18.94 15.17 -6.51
C LYS A 62 20.10 14.89 -5.57
N PHE A 63 20.07 13.73 -4.92
CA PHE A 63 20.95 13.39 -3.79
C PHE A 63 21.70 12.07 -3.98
N GLU A 64 21.46 11.35 -5.09
CA GLU A 64 22.11 10.08 -5.43
C GLU A 64 21.89 8.94 -4.41
N HIS A 65 20.88 9.09 -3.55
CA HIS A 65 20.47 8.08 -2.58
C HIS A 65 18.94 8.06 -2.44
N ARG A 66 18.40 6.94 -1.95
CA ARG A 66 16.97 6.80 -1.64
C ARG A 66 16.62 7.56 -0.35
N PRO A 67 15.36 7.98 -0.17
CA PRO A 67 14.97 8.78 0.97
C PRO A 67 14.94 7.98 2.27
N LEU A 68 15.23 8.67 3.38
CA LEU A 68 14.83 8.22 4.70
C LEU A 68 13.33 8.46 4.88
N ILE A 69 12.62 7.45 5.37
CA ILE A 69 11.17 7.46 5.51
C ILE A 69 10.81 7.81 6.95
N SER A 70 10.19 8.98 7.12
CA SER A 70 9.66 9.40 8.40
C SER A 70 8.35 8.69 8.72
N LYS A 71 8.01 8.63 10.01
CA LYS A 71 6.71 8.15 10.47
C LYS A 71 5.55 8.91 9.81
N GLN A 72 5.66 10.23 9.68
CA GLN A 72 4.64 11.08 9.07
C GLN A 72 4.43 10.74 7.59
N HIS A 73 5.52 10.45 6.86
CA HIS A 73 5.42 9.97 5.48
C HIS A 73 4.64 8.65 5.42
N SER A 74 4.98 7.68 6.29
CA SER A 74 4.28 6.40 6.35
C SER A 74 2.80 6.53 6.72
N ILE A 75 2.43 7.45 7.63
CA ILE A 75 1.01 7.76 7.92
C ILE A 75 0.31 8.27 6.66
N GLY A 76 0.94 9.20 5.93
CA GLY A 76 0.40 9.72 4.66
C GLY A 76 0.18 8.63 3.62
N GLN A 77 1.13 7.69 3.49
CA GLN A 77 0.99 6.53 2.60
C GLN A 77 -0.19 5.64 3.03
N VAL A 78 -0.32 5.35 4.32
CA VAL A 78 -1.45 4.56 4.85
C VAL A 78 -2.79 5.23 4.55
N LEU A 79 -2.91 6.54 4.79
CA LEU A 79 -4.14 7.28 4.49
C LEU A 79 -4.47 7.24 3.00
N THR A 80 -3.47 7.42 2.14
CA THR A 80 -3.63 7.33 0.68
C THR A 80 -4.05 5.91 0.26
N GLY A 81 -3.49 4.88 0.90
CA GLY A 81 -3.92 3.50 0.76
C GLY A 81 -5.41 3.32 1.10
N PHE A 82 -5.86 3.81 2.25
CA PHE A 82 -7.27 3.74 2.64
C PHE A 82 -8.19 4.53 1.71
N MET A 83 -7.77 5.70 1.23
CA MET A 83 -8.52 6.47 0.24
C MET A 83 -8.70 5.69 -1.08
N ALA A 84 -7.64 5.00 -1.54
CA ALA A 84 -7.71 4.17 -2.74
C ALA A 84 -8.69 2.99 -2.56
N VAL A 85 -8.64 2.29 -1.42
CA VAL A 85 -9.59 1.21 -1.10
C VAL A 85 -11.01 1.75 -1.04
N LYS A 86 -11.24 2.87 -0.35
CA LYS A 86 -12.55 3.49 -0.22
C LYS A 86 -13.16 3.78 -1.58
N ASN A 87 -12.43 4.48 -2.45
CA ASN A 87 -12.90 4.85 -3.77
C ASN A 87 -13.24 3.63 -4.62
N ALA A 88 -12.39 2.60 -4.59
CA ALA A 88 -12.63 1.35 -5.30
C ALA A 88 -13.84 0.59 -4.73
N PHE A 89 -13.98 0.53 -3.40
CA PHE A 89 -15.08 -0.13 -2.70
C PHE A 89 -16.43 0.53 -3.03
N LEU A 90 -16.50 1.86 -2.95
CA LEU A 90 -17.72 2.61 -3.29
C LEU A 90 -18.10 2.41 -4.77
N ASN A 91 -17.12 2.41 -5.68
CA ASN A 91 -17.38 2.15 -7.09
C ASN A 91 -17.77 0.68 -7.37
N ARG A 92 -17.39 -0.25 -6.50
CA ARG A 92 -17.74 -1.67 -6.63
C ARG A 92 -19.15 -1.96 -6.13
N PHE A 93 -19.53 -1.41 -4.99
CA PHE A 93 -20.74 -1.80 -4.27
C PHE A 93 -21.86 -0.75 -4.29
N ALA A 94 -21.56 0.51 -4.61
CA ALA A 94 -22.52 1.62 -4.56
C ALA A 94 -22.33 2.63 -5.71
N LYS A 95 -22.00 2.13 -6.92
CA LYS A 95 -21.75 2.99 -8.08
C LYS A 95 -22.98 3.81 -8.48
N GLU A 96 -24.13 3.16 -8.53
CA GLU A 96 -25.39 3.72 -9.02
C GLU A 96 -26.40 3.98 -7.88
N ASP A 97 -26.01 3.74 -6.62
CA ASP A 97 -26.85 3.94 -5.44
C ASP A 97 -26.25 5.04 -4.56
N ALA A 98 -26.83 6.23 -4.64
CA ALA A 98 -26.34 7.42 -3.95
C ALA A 98 -26.50 7.32 -2.42
N GLU A 99 -27.59 6.74 -1.93
CA GLU A 99 -27.86 6.61 -0.50
C GLU A 99 -26.92 5.58 0.13
N LEU A 100 -26.74 4.43 -0.54
CA LEU A 100 -25.77 3.43 -0.13
C LEU A 100 -24.36 4.01 -0.16
N ARG A 101 -24.01 4.79 -1.19
CA ARG A 101 -22.68 5.40 -1.31
C ARG A 101 -22.37 6.31 -0.13
N VAL A 102 -23.32 7.15 0.29
CA VAL A 102 -23.16 8.02 1.47
C VAL A 102 -22.97 7.19 2.73
N THR A 103 -23.81 6.17 2.94
CA THR A 103 -23.71 5.28 4.11
C THR A 103 -22.35 4.59 4.16
N LEU A 104 -21.89 3.99 3.05
CA LEU A 104 -20.60 3.31 2.99
C LEU A 104 -19.41 4.25 3.19
N ASP A 105 -19.46 5.49 2.67
CA ASP A 105 -18.41 6.48 2.86
C ASP A 105 -18.25 6.90 4.33
N GLN A 106 -19.39 7.10 5.03
CA GLN A 106 -19.41 7.40 6.46
C GLN A 106 -18.84 6.25 7.29
N LEU A 107 -19.26 5.01 7.01
CA LEU A 107 -18.74 3.83 7.70
C LEU A 107 -17.23 3.65 7.47
N PHE A 108 -16.76 3.84 6.24
CA PHE A 108 -15.33 3.72 5.93
C PHE A 108 -14.52 4.76 6.71
N THR A 109 -14.98 6.01 6.72
CA THR A 109 -14.35 7.12 7.44
C THR A 109 -14.28 6.84 8.94
N TYR A 110 -15.40 6.40 9.54
CA TYR A 110 -15.49 6.11 10.97
C TYR A 110 -14.52 5.00 11.41
N HIS A 111 -14.44 3.90 10.63
CA HIS A 111 -13.66 2.74 11.03
C HIS A 111 -12.17 2.84 10.69
N LEU A 112 -11.81 3.43 9.54
CA LEU A 112 -10.48 3.25 8.97
C LEU A 112 -9.59 4.49 9.05
N TYR A 113 -10.14 5.71 9.16
CA TYR A 113 -9.29 6.91 9.26
C TYR A 113 -8.69 7.15 10.64
N SER A 114 -9.24 6.51 11.68
CA SER A 114 -8.63 6.49 13.02
C SER A 114 -7.60 5.35 13.20
N ALA A 115 -7.52 4.42 12.25
CA ALA A 115 -6.63 3.27 12.32
C ALA A 115 -5.13 3.64 12.40
N PRO A 116 -4.61 4.63 11.64
CA PRO A 116 -3.21 5.01 11.71
C PRO A 116 -2.76 5.43 13.12
N GLU A 117 -3.63 6.15 13.84
CA GLU A 117 -3.34 6.62 15.20
C GLU A 117 -3.21 5.46 16.19
N LYS A 118 -4.03 4.41 16.04
CA LYS A 118 -3.99 3.21 16.89
C LYS A 118 -2.70 2.40 16.68
N HIS A 119 -2.23 2.34 15.44
CA HIS A 119 -1.04 1.58 15.06
C HIS A 119 0.22 2.44 14.90
N LEU A 120 0.22 3.66 15.48
CA LEU A 120 1.28 4.64 15.29
C LEU A 120 2.69 4.12 15.63
N ALA A 121 2.79 3.32 16.70
CA ALA A 121 4.04 2.71 17.13
C ALA A 121 4.57 1.71 16.08
N PHE A 122 3.69 0.89 15.51
CA PHE A 122 4.04 -0.04 14.45
C PHE A 122 4.43 0.71 13.16
N ILE A 123 3.67 1.73 12.77
CA ILE A 123 3.96 2.55 11.58
C ILE A 123 5.36 3.20 11.69
N ALA A 124 5.76 3.64 12.88
CA ALA A 124 7.11 4.16 13.11
C ALA A 124 8.20 3.10 12.87
N ILE A 125 7.95 1.83 13.21
CA ILE A 125 8.85 0.73 12.90
C ILE A 125 8.87 0.44 11.39
N GLN A 126 7.71 0.45 10.73
CA GLN A 126 7.63 0.29 9.27
C GLN A 126 8.45 1.35 8.54
N SER A 127 8.43 2.61 9.02
CA SER A 127 9.21 3.69 8.42
C SER A 127 10.72 3.49 8.61
N GLN A 128 11.15 2.97 9.77
CA GLN A 128 12.53 2.57 10.01
C GLN A 128 12.96 1.44 9.08
N ILE A 129 12.16 0.37 8.97
CA ILE A 129 12.43 -0.76 8.08
C ILE A 129 12.54 -0.29 6.62
N SER A 130 11.64 0.58 6.17
CA SER A 130 11.68 1.15 4.82
C SER A 130 12.98 1.94 4.56
N SER A 131 13.45 2.68 5.56
CA SER A 131 14.73 3.39 5.50
C SER A 131 15.93 2.43 5.47
N GLU A 132 15.89 1.37 6.29
CA GLU A 132 16.92 0.32 6.31
C GLU A 132 17.00 -0.43 4.97
N LEU A 133 15.85 -0.71 4.34
CA LEU A 133 15.78 -1.30 3.00
C LEU A 133 16.36 -0.37 1.93
N ASN A 134 16.01 0.92 1.98
CA ASN A 134 16.56 1.92 1.06
C ASN A 134 18.08 2.00 1.16
N ALA A 135 18.62 2.10 2.38
CA ALA A 135 20.06 2.12 2.61
C ALA A 135 20.74 0.82 2.15
N TYR A 136 20.08 -0.33 2.31
CA TYR A 136 20.59 -1.60 1.79
C TYR A 136 20.67 -1.58 0.26
N ILE A 137 19.61 -1.12 -0.43
CA ILE A 137 19.57 -1.09 -1.89
C ILE A 137 20.59 -0.09 -2.45
N ASP A 138 20.76 1.06 -1.82
CA ASP A 138 21.78 2.04 -2.23
C ASP A 138 23.20 1.46 -2.14
N LYS A 139 23.46 0.63 -1.12
CA LYS A 139 24.77 0.00 -0.91
C LYS A 139 25.01 -1.23 -1.79
N ASN A 140 24.00 -2.06 -2.00
CA ASN A 140 24.16 -3.41 -2.58
C ASN A 140 23.56 -3.54 -3.98
N GLY A 141 22.88 -2.50 -4.47
CA GLY A 141 22.20 -2.52 -5.77
C GLY A 141 20.71 -2.91 -5.67
N PRO A 142 19.98 -2.80 -6.79
CA PRO A 142 18.57 -3.14 -6.86
C PRO A 142 18.32 -4.61 -6.53
N LEU A 143 17.21 -4.88 -5.85
CA LEU A 143 16.75 -6.22 -5.52
C LEU A 143 15.54 -6.60 -6.39
N GLU A 144 15.47 -7.87 -6.78
CA GLU A 144 14.25 -8.41 -7.35
C GLU A 144 13.11 -8.38 -6.31
N PRO A 145 11.83 -8.19 -6.70
CA PRO A 145 10.70 -8.09 -5.77
C PRO A 145 10.64 -9.18 -4.70
N THR A 146 10.90 -10.43 -5.08
CA THR A 146 10.89 -11.58 -4.16
C THR A 146 12.01 -11.48 -3.12
N GLU A 147 13.19 -10.98 -3.52
CA GLU A 147 14.34 -10.79 -2.63
C GLU A 147 14.14 -9.61 -1.70
N ALA A 148 13.61 -8.49 -2.23
CA ALA A 148 13.23 -7.33 -1.44
C ALA A 148 12.19 -7.68 -0.37
N LEU A 149 11.19 -8.50 -0.72
CA LEU A 149 10.17 -8.94 0.22
C LEU A 149 10.74 -9.89 1.29
N LYS A 150 11.61 -10.84 0.92
CA LYS A 150 12.32 -11.70 1.88
C LYS A 150 13.14 -10.89 2.88
N LEU A 151 13.96 -9.96 2.39
CA LEU A 151 14.75 -9.08 3.24
C LEU A 151 13.85 -8.24 4.17
N SER A 152 12.73 -7.73 3.65
CA SER A 152 11.75 -7.01 4.46
C SER A 152 11.21 -7.91 5.58
N ILE A 153 10.80 -9.15 5.28
CA ILE A 153 10.31 -10.11 6.29
C ILE A 153 11.35 -10.32 7.39
N ASP A 154 12.63 -10.50 7.03
CA ASP A 154 13.71 -10.71 8.00
C ASP A 154 13.90 -9.48 8.91
N LEU A 155 13.80 -8.27 8.37
CA LEU A 155 13.84 -7.03 9.15
C LEU A 155 12.64 -6.91 10.10
N PHE A 156 11.43 -7.26 9.64
CA PHE A 156 10.24 -7.28 10.49
C PHE A 156 10.36 -8.32 11.62
N GLU A 157 10.85 -9.53 11.33
CA GLU A 157 11.08 -10.56 12.35
C GLU A 157 12.10 -10.11 13.39
N LYS A 158 13.19 -9.47 12.97
CA LYS A 158 14.18 -8.91 13.90
C LYS A 158 13.54 -7.86 14.82
N LYS A 159 12.81 -6.90 14.25
CA LYS A 159 12.15 -5.83 15.04
C LYS A 159 11.05 -6.38 15.95
N ARG A 160 10.37 -7.48 15.57
CA ARG A 160 9.34 -8.13 16.39
C ARG A 160 9.89 -8.58 17.74
N LEU A 161 11.10 -9.13 17.77
CA LEU A 161 11.75 -9.61 19.00
C LEU A 161 12.01 -8.47 19.99
N ASP A 162 12.32 -7.28 19.48
CA ASP A 162 12.60 -6.09 20.29
C ASP A 162 11.32 -5.34 20.73
N ASN A 163 10.14 -5.71 20.20
CA ASN A 163 8.88 -4.98 20.37
C ASN A 163 7.70 -5.92 20.71
N PRO A 164 7.76 -6.66 21.85
CA PRO A 164 6.75 -7.66 22.20
C PRO A 164 5.33 -7.10 22.40
N SER A 165 5.20 -5.82 22.76
CA SER A 165 3.91 -5.14 22.90
C SER A 165 3.13 -4.99 21.59
N LEU A 166 3.81 -5.12 20.44
CA LEU A 166 3.21 -5.03 19.11
C LEU A 166 3.04 -6.42 18.46
N GLY A 167 2.99 -7.48 19.27
CA GLY A 167 3.01 -8.87 18.79
C GLY A 167 1.91 -9.21 17.78
N GLU A 168 0.68 -8.71 17.99
CA GLU A 168 -0.44 -8.91 17.07
C GLU A 168 -0.20 -8.21 15.72
N ASP A 169 0.20 -6.93 15.75
CA ASP A 169 0.51 -6.15 14.56
C ASP A 169 1.62 -6.82 13.71
N PHE A 170 2.72 -7.24 14.36
CA PHE A 170 3.77 -7.98 13.68
C PHE A 170 3.26 -9.29 13.09
N THR A 171 2.44 -10.04 13.83
CA THR A 171 1.90 -11.32 13.37
C THR A 171 1.08 -11.13 12.10
N ASN A 172 0.13 -10.20 12.11
CA ASN A 172 -0.72 -9.92 10.96
C ASN A 172 0.09 -9.41 9.76
N GLN A 173 1.03 -8.49 9.98
CA GLN A 173 1.89 -7.99 8.91
C GLN A 173 2.75 -9.11 8.30
N LEU A 174 3.38 -9.95 9.12
CA LEU A 174 4.24 -11.04 8.65
C LEU A 174 3.46 -12.13 7.93
N ILE A 175 2.23 -12.45 8.37
CA ILE A 175 1.32 -13.35 7.65
C ILE A 175 1.07 -12.80 6.24
N LEU A 176 0.64 -11.53 6.13
CA LEU A 176 0.35 -10.91 4.84
C LEU A 176 1.58 -10.90 3.91
N MET A 177 2.76 -10.56 4.44
CA MET A 177 4.00 -10.55 3.67
C MET A 177 4.37 -11.93 3.14
N ARG A 178 4.17 -13.00 3.92
CA ARG A 178 4.40 -14.38 3.49
C ARG A 178 3.41 -14.82 2.42
N GLU A 179 2.13 -14.48 2.58
CA GLU A 179 1.11 -14.75 1.55
C GLU A 179 1.42 -14.04 0.23
N PHE A 180 1.92 -12.80 0.29
CA PHE A 180 2.43 -12.10 -0.89
C PHE A 180 3.64 -12.78 -1.50
N LEU A 181 4.58 -13.25 -0.68
CA LEU A 181 5.76 -13.96 -1.16
C LEU A 181 5.36 -15.26 -1.88
N GLU A 182 4.38 -15.98 -1.34
CA GLU A 182 3.82 -17.16 -1.98
C GLU A 182 3.16 -16.82 -3.32
N ASP A 183 2.31 -15.79 -3.38
CA ASP A 183 1.64 -15.35 -4.61
C ASP A 183 2.66 -14.94 -5.69
N LEU A 184 3.73 -14.23 -5.31
CA LEU A 184 4.84 -13.88 -6.21
C LEU A 184 5.56 -15.13 -6.74
N SER A 185 5.74 -16.16 -5.91
CA SER A 185 6.41 -17.40 -6.33
C SER A 185 5.55 -18.29 -7.23
N LYS A 186 4.21 -18.22 -7.10
CA LYS A 186 3.25 -19.02 -7.86
C LYS A 186 2.91 -18.40 -9.22
N LYS A 187 3.06 -17.09 -9.36
CA LYS A 187 2.92 -16.41 -10.67
C LYS A 187 4.22 -16.62 -11.45
N SER A 188 4.19 -17.46 -12.48
CA SER A 188 5.16 -17.37 -13.57
C SER A 188 5.12 -15.93 -14.10
N LEU A 189 6.15 -15.13 -13.80
CA LEU A 189 6.22 -13.71 -14.14
C LEU A 189 5.75 -13.51 -15.59
N PRO A 190 4.57 -12.91 -15.85
CA PRO A 190 4.31 -12.38 -17.16
C PRO A 190 5.34 -11.26 -17.35
N THR A 191 6.11 -11.33 -18.42
CA THR A 191 7.22 -10.42 -18.80
C THR A 191 6.82 -8.93 -18.86
N GLU A 192 5.57 -8.57 -18.56
CA GLU A 192 5.03 -7.21 -18.70
C GLU A 192 4.15 -6.72 -17.52
N GLN A 193 4.15 -7.37 -16.36
CA GLN A 193 3.67 -6.67 -15.15
C GLN A 193 4.75 -5.70 -14.69
N LYS A 194 4.63 -4.45 -15.13
CA LYS A 194 5.45 -3.28 -14.75
C LYS A 194 5.34 -2.95 -13.25
N PHE A 195 5.66 -3.89 -12.36
CA PHE A 195 5.85 -3.61 -10.94
C PHE A 195 7.14 -2.81 -10.68
N PHE A 196 8.03 -2.73 -11.67
CA PHE A 196 9.36 -2.12 -11.55
C PHE A 196 9.80 -1.45 -12.87
N LYS A 197 9.08 -0.43 -13.32
CA LYS A 197 9.68 0.56 -14.23
C LYS A 197 9.48 1.93 -13.61
N SER A 198 10.58 2.58 -13.23
CA SER A 198 10.66 4.04 -13.24
C SER A 198 10.09 4.53 -14.56
N ALA A 199 9.44 5.68 -14.56
CA ALA A 199 8.92 6.28 -15.78
C ALA A 199 10.09 6.64 -16.70
N THR A 200 10.59 5.69 -17.48
CA THR A 200 11.41 6.00 -18.64
C THR A 200 10.55 6.82 -19.57
N GLY A 201 10.92 8.10 -19.69
CA GLY A 201 10.19 9.13 -20.42
C GLY A 201 9.69 8.65 -21.78
N THR A 202 8.42 8.90 -22.03
CA THR A 202 7.88 8.96 -23.38
C THR A 202 8.53 10.13 -24.08
N GLY A 203 9.51 9.81 -24.93
CA GLY A 203 9.89 10.69 -26.03
C GLY A 203 8.69 10.81 -26.97
N GLU A 204 7.91 11.87 -26.80
CA GLU A 204 7.12 12.44 -27.88
C GLU A 204 7.86 13.67 -28.40
N GLU A 205 8.16 13.63 -29.69
CA GLU A 205 8.67 14.73 -30.49
C GLU A 205 7.76 15.96 -30.35
N GLN A 206 8.11 16.89 -29.45
CA GLN A 206 7.63 18.26 -29.58
C GLN A 206 8.42 18.94 -30.70
N LYS A 207 7.78 19.00 -31.87
CA LYS A 207 8.16 19.84 -33.00
C LYS A 207 8.51 21.25 -32.49
N SER A 208 9.72 21.69 -32.83
CA SER A 208 10.13 23.09 -32.78
C SER A 208 9.07 23.99 -33.43
N GLN A 209 8.49 24.90 -32.64
CA GLN A 209 8.02 26.18 -33.18
C GLN A 209 8.95 27.27 -32.68
N THR A 210 9.85 27.65 -33.58
CA THR A 210 10.73 28.80 -33.48
C THR A 210 9.88 30.07 -33.42
N LEU A 211 9.75 30.67 -32.24
CA LEU A 211 9.26 32.04 -32.09
C LEU A 211 10.32 33.00 -32.62
N THR A 212 10.10 33.51 -33.83
CA THR A 212 10.86 34.63 -34.38
C THR A 212 10.34 35.92 -33.76
N LEU A 213 11.11 36.49 -32.83
CA LEU A 213 10.96 37.88 -32.39
C LEU A 213 11.38 38.79 -33.55
N THR A 214 10.44 39.53 -34.12
CA THR A 214 10.74 40.67 -34.99
C THR A 214 10.73 41.94 -34.15
N LYS A 215 11.76 42.77 -34.34
CA LYS A 215 11.88 44.14 -33.80
C LYS A 215 10.93 45.08 -34.50
#